data_AF-K4GQC5-F1
#
_entry.id   AF-K4GQC5-F1
#
_cell.length_a   1.000
_cell.length_b   1.000
_cell.length_c   1.000
_cell.angle_alpha   90.00
_cell.angle_beta   90.00
_cell.angle_gamma   90.00
#
_symmetry.space_group_name_H-M   'P 1'
#
loop_
_entity.id
_entity.type
_entity.pdbx_description
1 polymer ?
#
loop_
_entity_poly.entity_id
_entity_poly.type
_entity_poly.pdbx_seq_one_letter_code
_entity_poly.pdbx_strand_id
1 'polypeptide(L)'
;IKPEQESFKDPITRLLDTRLVHHNVSKWETFDVTPAIMRWIAHGQPNYGFVVEVAHLDNESNVSKRHVRISRSLHQDDATWPRIRPLLVTFGHDGKGHPLHKREKRQAKHKQRKRKSSCKRHDLYVDFNDVGWNDWIVAPPGYGAFYCHGDCPFPLADHLNSTNHAIVQTLVNSGNSKIPKAC
;
A
#
# COMPACT_ATOMS: atom_id res chain seq x y z
N ILE A 1 3.53 49.79 -3.68
CA ILE A 1 4.28 48.78 -4.46
C ILE A 1 5.71 48.84 -3.95
N LYS A 2 6.12 47.90 -3.09
CA LYS A 2 7.53 47.80 -2.66
C LYS A 2 8.21 46.81 -3.62
N PRO A 3 9.38 47.13 -4.20
CA PRO A 3 10.10 46.16 -5.01
C PRO A 3 10.78 45.15 -4.09
N GLU A 4 10.59 43.87 -4.40
CA GLU A 4 11.26 42.76 -3.76
C GLU A 4 12.69 42.68 -4.34
N GLN A 5 13.70 42.75 -3.47
CA GLN A 5 15.10 42.61 -3.86
C GLN A 5 15.34 41.15 -4.29
N GLU A 6 15.53 40.94 -5.59
CA GLU A 6 15.92 39.65 -6.18
C GLU A 6 17.34 39.26 -5.76
N SER A 7 17.43 38.44 -4.72
CA SER A 7 18.57 37.55 -4.50
C SER A 7 18.38 36.30 -5.39
N PHE A 8 18.73 36.39 -6.67
CA PHE A 8 18.86 35.21 -7.53
C PHE A 8 20.08 34.38 -7.09
N LYS A 9 19.89 33.54 -6.08
CA LYS A 9 20.73 32.36 -5.89
C LYS A 9 20.05 31.24 -6.65
N ASP A 10 20.74 30.68 -7.64
CA ASP A 10 20.25 29.50 -8.35
C ASP A 10 19.88 28.41 -7.33
N PRO A 11 18.72 27.76 -7.49
CA PRO A 11 18.31 26.70 -6.58
C PRO A 11 19.34 25.57 -6.63
N ILE A 12 19.77 25.12 -5.45
CA ILE A 12 20.70 23.99 -5.35
C ILE A 12 19.97 22.73 -5.84
N THR A 13 20.40 22.19 -6.99
CA THR A 13 19.87 20.95 -7.55
C THR A 13 20.62 19.74 -6.99
N ARG A 14 19.91 18.61 -6.85
CA ARG A 14 20.49 17.33 -6.43
C ARG A 14 19.97 16.25 -7.36
N LEU A 15 20.89 15.48 -7.96
CA LEU A 15 20.53 14.32 -8.75
C LEU A 15 19.81 13.29 -7.87
N LEU A 16 18.62 12.87 -8.30
CA LEU A 16 17.81 11.85 -7.63
C LEU A 16 17.93 10.50 -8.33
N ASP A 17 17.76 10.50 -9.65
CA ASP A 17 17.76 9.29 -10.47
C ASP A 17 18.14 9.62 -11.93
N THR A 18 18.52 8.61 -12.72
CA THR A 18 18.86 8.75 -14.15
C THR A 18 18.38 7.53 -14.94
N ARG A 19 17.94 7.77 -16.19
CA ARG A 19 17.50 6.72 -17.12
C ARG A 19 18.07 6.97 -18.50
N LEU A 20 18.53 5.90 -19.15
CA LEU A 20 18.80 5.92 -20.58
C LEU A 20 17.50 5.66 -21.32
N VAL A 21 17.13 6.59 -22.21
CA VAL A 21 15.87 6.53 -22.96
C VAL A 21 16.16 6.47 -24.46
N HIS A 22 15.32 5.74 -25.19
CA HIS A 22 15.36 5.74 -26.64
C HIS A 22 14.44 6.84 -27.18
N HIS A 23 14.97 7.74 -28.01
CA HIS A 23 14.23 8.87 -28.57
C HIS A 23 13.14 8.48 -29.59
N ASN A 24 13.16 7.23 -30.09
CA ASN A 24 12.24 6.74 -31.12
C ASN A 24 10.96 6.12 -30.54
N VAL A 25 10.82 6.01 -29.22
CA VAL A 25 9.65 5.39 -28.57
C VAL A 25 9.00 6.40 -27.62
N SER A 26 7.69 6.60 -27.80
CA SER A 26 6.86 7.32 -26.82
C SER A 26 6.40 6.35 -25.73
N LYS A 27 6.98 6.46 -24.54
CA LYS A 27 6.63 5.64 -23.37
C LYS A 27 6.73 6.44 -22.07
N TRP A 28 6.05 5.93 -21.04
CA TRP A 28 6.20 6.43 -19.68
C TRP A 28 7.53 5.99 -19.10
N GLU A 29 8.21 6.92 -18.43
CA GLU A 29 9.40 6.66 -17.62
C GLU A 29 9.10 6.91 -16.15
N THR A 30 9.68 6.08 -15.28
CA THR A 30 9.51 6.16 -13.83
C THR A 30 10.86 6.41 -13.16
N PHE A 31 10.88 7.41 -12.28
CA PHE A 31 12.07 7.83 -11.53
C PHE A 31 11.82 7.64 -10.04
N ASP A 32 12.80 7.09 -9.33
CA ASP A 32 12.73 6.96 -7.88
C ASP A 32 13.03 8.32 -7.23
N VAL A 33 11.99 8.93 -6.69
CA VAL A 33 12.07 10.21 -5.97
C VAL A 33 11.90 10.03 -4.45
N THR A 34 11.83 8.78 -3.96
CA THR A 34 11.61 8.46 -2.55
C THR A 34 12.56 9.21 -1.60
N PRO A 35 13.89 9.29 -1.87
CA PRO A 35 14.81 10.01 -0.98
C PRO A 35 14.53 11.51 -0.87
N ALA A 36 13.98 12.12 -1.92
CA ALA A 36 13.58 13.53 -1.90
C ALA A 36 12.30 13.73 -1.09
N ILE A 37 11.29 12.90 -1.34
CA ILE A 37 10.00 12.95 -0.63
C ILE A 37 10.19 12.74 0.87
N MET A 38 10.97 11.74 1.27
CA MET A 38 11.26 11.49 2.69
C MET A 38 11.94 12.67 3.37
N ARG A 39 12.83 13.38 2.67
CA ARG A 39 13.48 14.60 3.18
C ARG A 39 12.49 15.75 3.30
N TRP A 40 11.63 15.95 2.30
CA TRP A 40 10.62 17.00 2.33
C TRP A 40 9.64 16.81 3.49
N ILE A 41 9.21 15.56 3.72
CA ILE A 41 8.35 15.20 4.87
C ILE A 41 9.07 15.42 6.19
N ALA A 42 10.34 15.01 6.31
CA ALA A 42 11.09 15.09 7.57
C ALA A 42 11.45 16.52 8.00
N HIS A 43 11.79 17.39 7.06
CA HIS A 43 12.32 18.72 7.37
C HIS A 43 11.32 19.86 7.20
N GLY A 44 10.15 19.61 6.57
CA GLY A 44 9.08 20.60 6.40
C GLY A 44 9.46 21.86 5.61
N GLN A 45 10.61 21.83 4.92
CA GLN A 45 11.10 22.97 4.14
C GLN A 45 10.32 23.10 2.83
N PRO A 46 10.13 24.33 2.33
CA PRO A 46 9.56 24.54 1.00
C PRO A 46 10.47 23.87 -0.04
N ASN A 47 9.85 23.15 -0.98
CA ASN A 47 10.54 22.55 -2.11
C ASN A 47 10.08 23.22 -3.40
N TYR A 48 10.99 23.36 -4.37
CA TYR A 48 10.73 23.96 -5.67
C TYR A 48 10.33 22.92 -6.74
N GLY A 49 9.98 21.70 -6.31
CA GLY A 49 9.63 20.58 -7.17
C GLY A 49 10.83 19.82 -7.73
N PHE A 50 10.61 19.17 -8.88
CA PHE A 50 11.59 18.35 -9.58
C PHE A 50 12.03 19.02 -10.88
N VAL A 51 13.32 18.87 -11.22
CA VAL A 51 13.87 19.27 -12.51
C VAL A 51 14.22 18.01 -13.29
N VAL A 52 13.81 17.96 -14.55
CA VAL A 52 14.15 16.87 -15.48
C VAL A 52 15.03 17.46 -16.58
N GLU A 53 16.22 16.92 -16.72
CA GLU A 53 17.17 17.28 -17.75
C GLU A 53 17.38 16.10 -18.70
N VAL A 54 17.43 16.39 -20.01
CA VAL A 54 17.71 15.40 -21.04
C VAL A 54 19.10 15.69 -21.60
N ALA A 55 20.05 14.82 -21.30
CA ALA A 55 21.40 14.86 -21.84
C ALA A 55 21.51 13.92 -23.06
N HIS A 56 21.98 14.45 -24.19
CA HIS A 56 22.29 13.65 -25.37
C HIS A 56 23.72 13.12 -25.27
N LEU A 57 23.92 11.82 -25.54
CA LEU A 57 25.23 11.17 -25.45
C LEU A 57 26.17 11.54 -26.61
N ASP A 58 25.61 11.85 -27.79
CA ASP A 58 26.39 12.24 -28.96
C ASP A 58 26.63 13.75 -28.96
N ASN A 59 27.85 14.15 -28.62
CA ASN A 59 28.31 15.53 -28.49
C ASN A 59 28.56 16.24 -29.85
N GLU A 60 27.98 15.74 -30.95
CA GLU A 60 28.38 16.05 -32.33
C GLU A 60 27.31 16.76 -33.18
N SER A 61 26.24 17.27 -32.60
CA SER A 61 25.31 18.07 -33.41
C SER A 61 24.67 19.22 -32.64
N ASN A 62 24.64 20.38 -33.33
CA ASN A 62 23.84 21.58 -33.07
C ASN A 62 22.32 21.30 -33.00
N VAL A 63 21.90 20.13 -32.52
CA VAL A 63 20.50 19.88 -32.16
C VAL A 63 20.27 20.74 -30.94
N SER A 64 19.60 21.87 -31.15
CA SER A 64 19.24 22.84 -30.12
C SER A 64 18.94 22.09 -28.83
N LYS A 65 19.57 22.47 -27.71
CA LYS A 65 19.20 22.03 -26.36
C LYS A 65 17.70 22.30 -26.19
N ARG A 66 16.86 21.36 -26.63
CA ARG A 66 15.41 21.48 -26.56
C ARG A 66 15.11 21.16 -25.12
N HIS A 67 15.07 22.22 -24.31
CA HIS A 67 14.57 22.13 -22.96
C HIS A 67 13.21 21.41 -23.04
N VAL A 68 13.15 20.21 -22.49
CA VAL A 68 11.89 19.48 -22.40
C VAL A 68 11.11 20.11 -21.26
N ARG A 69 10.32 21.13 -21.61
CA ARG A 69 9.37 21.69 -20.66
C ARG A 69 8.20 20.73 -20.58
N ILE A 70 8.12 19.97 -19.50
CA ILE A 70 6.94 19.15 -19.20
C ILE A 70 5.85 20.06 -18.63
N SER A 71 5.23 20.85 -19.49
CA SER A 71 4.07 21.67 -19.16
C SER A 71 2.98 21.44 -20.19
N ARG A 72 1.72 21.70 -19.81
CA ARG A 72 0.60 21.72 -20.75
C ARG A 72 0.96 22.60 -21.95
N SER A 73 0.97 22.03 -23.16
CA SER A 73 1.12 22.84 -24.37
C SER A 73 -0.09 23.77 -24.50
N LEU A 74 0.14 25.03 -24.82
CA LEU A 74 -0.93 26.04 -24.96
C LEU A 74 -1.95 25.67 -26.03
N HIS A 75 -1.57 24.82 -27.00
CA HIS A 75 -2.41 24.37 -28.11
C HIS A 75 -2.97 22.97 -27.91
N GLN A 76 -2.77 22.36 -26.74
CA GLN A 76 -3.25 21.01 -26.47
C GLN A 76 -4.66 21.04 -25.91
N ASP A 77 -5.53 20.24 -26.55
CA ASP A 77 -6.92 20.00 -26.14
C ASP A 77 -7.03 19.61 -24.66
N ASP A 78 -7.92 20.30 -23.95
CA ASP A 78 -8.23 20.14 -22.53
C ASP A 78 -8.51 18.67 -22.15
N ALA A 79 -9.08 17.87 -23.06
CA ALA A 79 -9.40 16.47 -22.80
C ALA A 79 -8.18 15.53 -22.79
N THR A 80 -7.09 15.89 -23.47
CA THR A 80 -5.92 15.00 -23.63
C THR A 80 -4.86 15.19 -22.53
N TRP A 81 -4.68 16.41 -22.02
CA TRP A 81 -3.68 16.73 -21.01
C TRP A 81 -3.77 15.89 -19.71
N PRO A 82 -4.97 15.63 -19.14
CA PRO A 82 -5.09 14.80 -17.94
C PRO A 82 -4.51 13.38 -18.10
N ARG A 83 -4.45 12.86 -19.33
CA ARG A 83 -3.93 11.52 -19.63
C ARG A 83 -2.40 11.46 -19.74
N ILE A 84 -1.73 12.60 -19.94
CA ILE A 84 -0.27 12.65 -20.18
C ILE A 84 0.50 13.52 -19.18
N ARG A 85 -0.20 14.13 -18.21
CA ARG A 85 0.45 14.96 -17.18
C ARG A 85 1.36 14.11 -16.28
N PRO A 86 2.51 14.63 -15.82
CA PRO A 86 3.32 13.96 -14.81
C PRO A 86 2.53 13.69 -13.53
N LEU A 87 2.78 12.54 -12.93
CA LEU A 87 2.16 12.13 -11.68
C LEU A 87 3.23 11.79 -10.65
N LEU A 88 3.08 12.34 -9.44
CA LEU A 88 3.78 11.86 -8.26
C LEU A 88 2.92 10.79 -7.59
N VAL A 89 3.35 9.54 -7.66
CA VAL A 89 2.68 8.41 -7.00
C VAL A 89 3.40 8.15 -5.69
N THR A 90 2.67 8.18 -4.58
CA THR A 90 3.22 7.90 -3.24
C THR A 90 2.44 6.76 -2.59
N PHE A 91 3.16 5.86 -1.95
CA PHE A 91 2.58 4.77 -1.15
C PHE A 91 2.85 5.11 0.31
N GLY A 92 1.84 5.68 0.98
CA GLY A 92 1.88 5.92 2.41
C GLY A 92 1.38 4.71 3.18
N HIS A 93 2.09 4.30 4.22
CA HIS A 93 1.51 3.49 5.27
C HIS A 93 1.09 4.46 6.39
N ASP A 94 -0.21 4.59 6.63
CA ASP A 94 -0.74 5.52 7.64
C ASP A 94 -0.36 5.12 9.08
N GLY A 95 0.25 3.94 9.27
CA GLY A 95 0.62 3.39 10.57
C GLY A 95 -0.59 3.21 11.50
N LYS A 96 -1.82 3.38 10.99
CA LYS A 96 -3.06 3.45 11.76
C LYS A 96 -3.91 2.23 11.43
N GLY A 97 -3.46 1.08 11.91
CA GLY A 97 -4.34 -0.02 12.27
C GLY A 97 -5.18 0.25 13.54
N HIS A 98 -5.59 1.51 13.79
CA HIS A 98 -6.38 1.88 14.96
C HIS A 98 -7.66 2.62 14.53
N PRO A 99 -8.86 2.09 14.86
CA PRO A 99 -10.12 2.71 14.45
C PRO A 99 -10.25 4.14 14.99
N LEU A 100 -10.35 5.12 14.09
CA LEU A 100 -10.52 6.55 14.41
C LEU A 100 -11.86 6.88 15.08
N HIS A 101 -12.76 5.90 15.24
CA HIS A 101 -13.97 6.03 16.03
C HIS A 101 -14.05 4.95 17.10
N LYS A 102 -13.70 5.32 18.33
CA LYS A 102 -14.15 4.59 19.51
C LYS A 102 -15.62 4.90 19.71
N ARG A 103 -16.49 4.22 18.97
CA ARG A 103 -17.93 4.27 19.22
C ARG A 103 -18.15 3.82 20.66
N GLU A 104 -18.71 4.69 21.48
CA GLU A 104 -19.06 4.35 22.86
C GLU A 104 -19.98 3.13 22.84
N LYS A 105 -19.48 2.02 23.38
CA LYS A 105 -20.22 0.77 23.45
C LYS A 105 -21.37 1.01 24.41
N ARG A 106 -22.59 1.20 23.90
CA ARG A 106 -23.81 1.11 24.71
C ARG A 106 -23.72 -0.21 25.47
N GLN A 107 -23.64 -0.13 26.80
CA GLN A 107 -23.49 -1.31 27.64
C GLN A 107 -24.74 -2.18 27.53
N ALA A 108 -24.76 -3.12 26.60
CA ALA A 108 -25.61 -4.28 26.75
C ALA A 108 -24.97 -5.14 27.85
N LYS A 109 -25.67 -5.32 28.97
CA LYS A 109 -25.28 -6.24 30.05
C LYS A 109 -24.87 -7.57 29.42
N HIS A 110 -23.56 -7.81 29.33
CA HIS A 110 -23.03 -9.10 28.92
C HIS A 110 -23.38 -10.09 30.04
N LYS A 111 -24.46 -10.87 29.85
CA LYS A 111 -24.55 -12.17 30.51
C LYS A 111 -23.23 -12.87 30.18
N GLN A 112 -22.45 -13.22 31.21
CA GLN A 112 -21.32 -14.12 31.07
C GLN A 112 -21.84 -15.49 30.62
N ARG A 113 -22.15 -15.63 29.32
CA ARG A 113 -22.20 -16.96 28.70
C ARG A 113 -20.76 -17.45 28.77
N LYS A 114 -20.53 -18.55 29.50
CA LYS A 114 -19.28 -19.31 29.57
C LYS A 114 -18.51 -19.10 28.28
N ARG A 115 -17.31 -18.50 28.38
CA ARG A 115 -16.44 -18.21 27.24
C ARG A 115 -16.05 -19.52 26.56
N LYS A 116 -16.92 -20.04 25.68
CA LYS A 116 -16.48 -20.94 24.64
C LYS A 116 -15.52 -20.12 23.78
N SER A 117 -14.29 -20.60 23.62
CA SER A 117 -13.27 -19.89 22.86
C SER A 117 -13.82 -19.61 21.47
N SER A 118 -13.91 -18.34 21.09
CA SER A 118 -14.29 -17.94 19.74
C SER A 118 -13.35 -18.57 18.73
N CYS A 119 -13.88 -18.96 17.57
CA CYS A 119 -13.08 -19.51 16.47
C CYS A 119 -11.93 -18.57 16.12
N LYS A 120 -10.72 -19.11 16.15
CA LYS A 120 -9.49 -18.43 15.77
C LYS A 120 -8.46 -19.44 15.29
N ARG A 121 -7.42 -18.93 14.63
CA ARG A 121 -6.21 -19.69 14.32
C ARG A 121 -5.43 -19.94 15.61
N HIS A 122 -4.97 -21.18 15.77
CA HIS A 122 -4.07 -21.63 16.83
C HIS A 122 -2.77 -22.12 16.21
N ASP A 123 -1.70 -22.01 16.99
CA ASP A 123 -0.38 -22.42 16.56
C ASP A 123 -0.27 -23.94 16.57
N LEU A 124 0.27 -24.48 15.48
CA LEU A 124 0.60 -25.88 15.34
C LEU A 124 1.84 -25.96 14.46
N TYR A 125 2.93 -26.45 15.03
CA TYR A 125 4.15 -26.75 14.31
C TYR A 125 4.23 -28.26 14.09
N VAL A 126 4.51 -28.67 12.87
CA VAL A 126 4.73 -30.07 12.51
C VAL A 126 6.22 -30.26 12.30
N ASP A 127 6.85 -31.00 13.21
CA ASP A 127 8.21 -31.50 13.04
C ASP A 127 8.17 -32.81 12.25
N PHE A 128 8.96 -32.90 11.18
CA PHE A 128 8.96 -34.10 10.34
C PHE A 128 9.63 -35.30 11.01
N ASN A 129 10.44 -35.10 12.04
CA ASN A 129 10.95 -36.21 12.86
C ASN A 129 9.82 -36.84 13.70
N ASP A 130 8.94 -36.01 14.27
CA ASP A 130 7.85 -36.49 15.14
C ASP A 130 6.81 -37.33 14.39
N VAL A 131 6.62 -37.07 13.09
CA VAL A 131 5.71 -37.82 12.23
C VAL A 131 6.41 -38.92 11.39
N GLY A 132 7.73 -39.08 11.55
CA GLY A 132 8.53 -40.09 10.84
C GLY A 132 8.68 -39.82 9.34
N TRP A 133 8.69 -38.55 8.93
CA TRP A 133 8.82 -38.10 7.54
C TRP A 133 10.19 -37.52 7.21
N ASN A 134 11.08 -37.44 8.18
CA ASN A 134 12.46 -36.98 8.03
C ASN A 134 13.28 -37.78 7.01
N ASP A 135 12.86 -39.01 6.67
CA ASP A 135 13.54 -39.88 5.71
C ASP A 135 13.27 -39.49 4.25
N TRP A 136 12.12 -38.87 3.94
CA TRP A 136 11.75 -38.48 2.57
C TRP A 136 11.66 -36.96 2.38
N ILE A 137 11.44 -36.20 3.46
CA ILE A 137 11.51 -34.73 3.44
C ILE A 137 12.86 -34.29 3.99
N VAL A 138 13.78 -33.95 3.07
CA VAL A 138 15.16 -33.55 3.41
C VAL A 138 15.23 -32.15 4.03
N ALA A 139 14.37 -31.23 3.60
CA ALA A 139 14.24 -29.88 4.15
C ALA A 139 12.90 -29.25 3.77
N PRO A 140 12.34 -28.34 4.58
CA PRO A 140 12.78 -27.93 5.93
C PRO A 140 12.56 -29.05 6.97
N PRO A 141 13.08 -28.95 8.21
CA PRO A 141 12.83 -29.96 9.26
C PRO A 141 11.39 -30.00 9.77
N GLY A 142 10.60 -28.97 9.47
CA GLY A 142 9.20 -28.87 9.86
C GLY A 142 8.58 -27.57 9.37
N TYR A 143 7.29 -27.38 9.61
CA TYR A 143 6.57 -26.18 9.22
C TYR A 143 5.41 -25.83 10.17
N GLY A 144 5.04 -24.54 10.19
CA GLY A 144 3.84 -24.07 10.90
C GLY A 144 2.58 -24.41 10.10
N ALA A 145 1.90 -25.50 10.46
CA ALA A 145 0.65 -25.90 9.84
C ALA A 145 -0.53 -25.01 10.29
N PHE A 146 -0.53 -24.63 11.58
CA PHE A 146 -1.64 -23.95 12.25
C PHE A 146 -2.97 -24.74 12.14
N TYR A 147 -3.98 -24.36 12.93
CA TYR A 147 -5.33 -24.89 12.74
C TYR A 147 -6.38 -23.93 13.30
N CYS A 148 -7.62 -24.02 12.80
CA CYS A 148 -8.74 -23.23 13.31
C CYS A 148 -9.50 -24.04 14.35
N HIS A 149 -9.79 -23.44 15.51
CA HIS A 149 -10.61 -24.07 16.54
C HIS A 149 -11.39 -23.03 17.36
N GLY A 150 -12.63 -23.40 17.70
CA GLY A 150 -13.53 -22.61 18.52
C GLY A 150 -14.93 -22.51 17.93
N ASP A 151 -15.82 -21.80 18.63
CA ASP A 151 -17.19 -21.55 18.17
C ASP A 151 -17.28 -20.26 17.34
N CYS A 152 -18.13 -20.26 16.31
CA CYS A 152 -18.50 -19.10 15.51
C CYS A 152 -19.89 -18.56 15.93
N PRO A 153 -20.04 -17.82 17.04
CA PRO A 153 -21.33 -17.23 17.43
C PRO A 153 -21.68 -16.04 16.53
N PHE A 154 -22.97 -15.72 16.41
CA PHE A 154 -23.40 -14.45 15.82
C PHE A 154 -23.16 -13.29 16.81
N PRO A 155 -22.63 -12.13 16.37
CA PRO A 155 -22.09 -11.84 15.05
C PRO A 155 -20.71 -12.47 14.83
N LEU A 156 -20.43 -12.89 13.59
CA LEU A 156 -19.11 -13.41 13.21
C LEU A 156 -18.04 -12.33 13.37
N ALA A 157 -16.84 -12.74 13.78
CA ALA A 157 -15.72 -11.83 13.99
C ALA A 157 -15.06 -11.46 12.66
N ASP A 158 -14.65 -10.20 12.52
CA ASP A 158 -14.12 -9.64 11.27
C ASP A 158 -12.88 -10.39 10.75
N HIS A 159 -12.05 -10.94 11.64
CA HIS A 159 -10.83 -11.67 11.27
C HIS A 159 -11.09 -13.02 10.59
N LEU A 160 -12.35 -13.48 10.55
CA LEU A 160 -12.73 -14.75 9.92
C LEU A 160 -13.00 -14.61 8.41
N ASN A 161 -12.96 -13.39 7.83
CA ASN A 161 -13.21 -13.12 6.41
C ASN A 161 -14.44 -13.90 5.87
N SER A 162 -15.52 -13.88 6.64
CA SER A 162 -16.65 -14.80 6.43
C SER A 162 -17.45 -14.46 5.17
N THR A 163 -17.90 -15.49 4.46
CA THR A 163 -18.81 -15.33 3.31
C THR A 163 -20.21 -14.89 3.76
N ASN A 164 -20.98 -14.30 2.85
CA ASN A 164 -22.39 -13.97 3.11
C ASN A 164 -23.20 -15.21 3.54
N HIS A 165 -22.90 -16.38 2.99
CA HIS A 165 -23.52 -17.64 3.40
C HIS A 165 -23.27 -17.94 4.88
N ALA A 166 -22.01 -17.85 5.34
CA ALA A 166 -21.66 -18.07 6.74
C ALA A 166 -22.32 -17.05 7.69
N ILE A 167 -22.42 -15.79 7.28
CA ILE A 167 -23.09 -14.73 8.05
C ILE A 167 -24.58 -15.06 8.22
N VAL A 168 -25.28 -15.38 7.12
CA VAL A 168 -26.70 -15.74 7.16
C VAL A 168 -26.91 -17.02 7.99
N GLN A 169 -26.12 -18.07 7.76
CA GLN A 169 -26.22 -19.31 8.51
C GLN A 169 -26.07 -19.11 10.02
N THR A 170 -25.10 -18.28 10.44
CA THR A 170 -24.89 -17.97 11.86
C THR A 170 -26.02 -17.14 12.44
N LEU A 171 -26.56 -16.18 11.66
CA LEU A 171 -27.71 -15.38 12.06
C LEU A 171 -28.96 -16.26 12.27
N VAL A 172 -29.30 -17.12 11.31
CA VAL A 172 -30.50 -17.97 11.44
C VAL A 172 -30.31 -19.03 12.54
N ASN A 173 -29.10 -19.60 12.69
CA ASN A 173 -28.77 -20.48 13.81
C ASN A 173 -28.95 -19.79 15.18
N SER A 174 -28.66 -18.49 15.29
CA SER A 174 -28.83 -17.74 16.54
C SER A 174 -30.29 -17.67 17.01
N GLY A 175 -31.25 -17.73 16.08
CA GLY A 175 -32.69 -17.78 16.35
C GLY A 175 -33.30 -19.19 16.35
N ASN A 176 -32.64 -20.17 15.74
CA ASN A 176 -33.12 -21.55 15.66
C ASN A 176 -31.97 -22.56 15.77
N SER A 177 -31.89 -23.26 16.91
CA SER A 177 -30.83 -24.23 17.22
C SER A 177 -30.88 -25.51 16.39
N LYS A 178 -31.93 -25.74 15.58
CA LYS A 178 -32.00 -26.87 14.64
C LYS A 178 -31.11 -26.69 13.41
N ILE A 179 -30.73 -25.45 13.11
CA ILE A 179 -29.86 -25.13 11.98
C ILE A 179 -28.41 -25.37 12.42
N PRO A 180 -27.54 -25.95 11.59
CA PRO A 180 -26.14 -26.15 11.96
C PRO A 180 -25.40 -24.81 12.07
N LYS A 181 -24.46 -24.73 13.02
CA LYS A 181 -23.55 -23.58 13.13
C LYS A 181 -22.66 -23.46 11.90
N ALA A 182 -22.29 -22.24 11.54
CA ALA A 182 -21.22 -22.02 10.58
C ALA A 182 -19.87 -22.49 11.15
N CYS A 183 -19.04 -23.05 10.29
CA CYS A 183 -17.69 -23.51 10.58
C CYS A 183 -16.74 -22.97 9.52
#